data_AF-A0AB37SG47-F1
#
_entry.id   AF-A0AB37SG47-F1
#
_cell.length_a   1.000
_cell.length_b   1.000
_cell.length_c   1.000
_cell.angle_alpha   90.00
_cell.angle_beta   90.00
_cell.angle_gamma   90.00
#
_symmetry.space_group_name_H-M   'P 1'
#
loop_
_entity.id
_entity.type
_entity.pdbx_description
1 polymer ?
#
loop_
_entity_poly.entity_id
_entity_poly.type
_entity_poly.pdbx_seq_one_letter_code
_entity_poly.pdbx_strand_id
1 'polypeptide(L)'
;MSFFRRKVEELQTKRAERESLKSLEDAFGKPLGELQAIFGSGSLDPKKQQLPAYPKPIYQGDAGINAFGLVHHVQPSQFPTLLNLVRQGRQEVAYFQFMREVDGQSLSTIISATWRFSGRDVRLLSNDVELIAKLSEQGFHPAAPWITLYEFGPILHISQGDPHYWLNHVWDSFWESLSLDEQTSFLEEGRKETGAYISAEDWELWVESIRMRDVRFRKLED
;
A
#
# COMPACT_ATOMS: atom_id res chain seq x y z
N MET A 1 31.12 21.72 -13.08
CA MET A 1 30.92 20.27 -12.91
C MET A 1 31.46 19.53 -14.12
N SER A 2 32.16 18.40 -13.94
CA SER A 2 32.79 17.64 -15.04
C SER A 2 31.76 16.93 -15.92
N PHE A 3 31.94 16.99 -17.24
CA PHE A 3 31.10 16.36 -18.27
C PHE A 3 30.82 14.86 -17.99
N PHE A 4 31.81 14.15 -17.44
CA PHE A 4 31.67 12.74 -17.07
C PHE A 4 30.69 12.50 -15.93
N ARG A 5 30.65 13.39 -14.92
CA ARG A 5 29.74 13.26 -13.78
C ARG A 5 28.28 13.45 -14.22
N ARG A 6 28.03 14.45 -15.08
CA ARG A 6 26.72 14.69 -15.71
C ARG A 6 26.23 13.50 -16.54
N LYS A 7 27.11 12.88 -17.32
CA LYS A 7 26.75 11.73 -18.17
C LYS A 7 26.45 10.47 -17.35
N VAL A 8 27.13 10.27 -16.22
CA VAL A 8 26.84 9.18 -15.28
C VAL A 8 25.50 9.38 -14.59
N GLU A 9 25.22 10.60 -14.12
CA GLU A 9 23.92 10.96 -13.52
C GLU A 9 22.76 10.74 -14.52
N GLU A 10 22.89 11.21 -15.76
CA GLU A 10 21.88 11.00 -16.81
C GLU A 10 21.63 9.50 -17.10
N LEU A 11 22.67 8.66 -17.07
CA LEU A 11 22.52 7.22 -17.27
C LEU A 11 21.87 6.52 -16.06
N GLN A 12 22.16 6.98 -14.84
CA GLN A 12 21.53 6.46 -13.62
C GLN A 12 20.05 6.84 -13.56
N THR A 13 19.71 8.09 -13.89
CA THR A 13 18.32 8.54 -13.99
C THR A 13 17.55 7.74 -15.04
N LYS A 14 18.10 7.60 -16.25
CA LYS A 14 17.46 6.78 -17.31
C LYS A 14 17.28 5.32 -16.91
N ARG A 15 18.21 4.77 -16.14
CA ARG A 15 18.10 3.40 -15.62
C ARG A 15 17.01 3.29 -14.56
N ALA A 16 16.97 4.22 -13.61
CA ALA A 16 15.93 4.28 -12.58
C ALA A 16 14.53 4.47 -13.18
N GLU A 17 14.39 5.35 -14.19
CA GLU A 17 13.16 5.54 -14.95
C GLU A 17 12.74 4.24 -15.64
N ARG A 18 13.66 3.57 -16.35
CA ARG A 18 13.37 2.31 -17.02
C ARG A 18 12.99 1.19 -16.05
N GLU A 19 13.66 1.10 -14.91
CA GLU A 19 13.35 0.14 -13.84
C GLU A 19 11.97 0.45 -13.21
N SER A 20 11.62 1.72 -13.04
CA SER A 20 10.30 2.16 -12.58
C SER A 20 9.18 1.81 -13.57
N LEU A 21 9.39 2.07 -14.86
CA LEU A 21 8.42 1.74 -15.91
C LEU A 21 8.22 0.23 -16.03
N LYS A 22 9.33 -0.53 -16.03
CA LYS A 22 9.26 -2.00 -16.06
C LYS A 22 8.55 -2.54 -14.81
N SER A 23 8.81 -1.98 -13.64
CA SER A 23 8.10 -2.36 -12.41
C SER A 23 6.60 -2.13 -12.51
N LEU A 24 6.15 -1.13 -13.27
CA LEU A 24 4.74 -0.82 -13.46
C LEU A 24 4.09 -1.80 -14.45
N GLU A 25 4.79 -2.15 -15.54
CA GLU A 25 4.36 -3.20 -16.47
C GLU A 25 4.27 -4.56 -15.77
N ASP A 26 5.31 -4.96 -15.03
CA ASP A 26 5.37 -6.21 -14.27
C ASP A 26 4.28 -6.25 -13.18
N ALA A 27 3.99 -5.11 -12.55
CA ALA A 27 2.95 -5.00 -11.54
C ALA A 27 1.54 -5.27 -12.07
N PHE A 28 1.21 -4.78 -13.27
CA PHE A 28 -0.15 -4.85 -13.83
C PHE A 28 -0.29 -5.85 -14.99
N GLY A 29 0.80 -6.48 -15.42
CA GLY A 29 0.80 -7.44 -16.53
C GLY A 29 0.40 -6.84 -17.87
N LYS A 30 0.57 -5.52 -18.05
CA LYS A 30 0.19 -4.76 -19.24
C LYS A 30 1.36 -3.89 -19.71
N PRO A 31 1.62 -3.81 -21.04
CA PRO A 31 2.61 -2.89 -21.56
C PRO A 31 2.27 -1.43 -21.23
N LEU A 32 3.30 -0.60 -21.07
CA LEU A 32 3.14 0.81 -20.72
C LEU A 32 2.21 1.55 -21.69
N GLY A 33 2.33 1.29 -23.00
CA GLY A 33 1.48 1.92 -24.02
C GLY A 33 -0.01 1.58 -23.86
N GLU A 34 -0.33 0.38 -23.35
CA GLU A 34 -1.71 0.00 -23.06
C GLU A 34 -2.24 0.74 -21.83
N LEU A 35 -1.41 0.86 -20.78
CA LEU A 35 -1.77 1.62 -19.58
C LEU A 35 -1.95 3.12 -19.90
N GLN A 36 -1.08 3.69 -20.72
CA GLN A 36 -1.23 5.05 -21.23
C GLN A 36 -2.51 5.22 -22.05
N ALA A 37 -2.91 4.22 -22.84
CA ALA A 37 -4.17 4.29 -23.58
C ALA A 37 -5.39 4.24 -22.65
N ILE A 38 -5.39 3.36 -21.64
CA ILE A 38 -6.47 3.21 -20.67
C ILE A 38 -6.66 4.50 -19.85
N PHE A 39 -5.55 5.10 -19.42
CA PHE A 39 -5.56 6.31 -18.58
C PHE A 39 -5.25 7.58 -19.35
N GLY A 40 -5.29 7.57 -20.68
CA GLY A 40 -4.94 8.73 -21.51
C GLY A 40 -6.06 9.76 -21.59
N SER A 41 -7.31 9.34 -21.34
CA SER A 41 -8.49 10.20 -21.36
C SER A 41 -8.77 10.84 -20.00
N GLY A 42 -9.16 12.11 -20.02
CA GLY A 42 -9.58 12.87 -18.84
C GLY A 42 -8.48 13.81 -18.32
N SER A 43 -8.89 14.81 -17.54
CA SER A 43 -7.98 15.72 -16.85
C SER A 43 -8.02 15.40 -15.36
N LEU A 44 -6.93 14.83 -14.83
CA LEU A 44 -6.76 14.65 -13.39
C LEU A 44 -5.78 15.72 -12.93
N ASP A 45 -6.26 16.67 -12.14
CA ASP A 45 -5.38 17.66 -11.51
C ASP A 45 -5.02 17.15 -10.11
N PRO A 46 -3.85 16.51 -9.91
CA PRO A 46 -3.49 15.90 -8.63
C PRO A 46 -3.41 16.94 -7.50
N LYS A 47 -3.17 18.23 -7.81
CA LYS A 47 -3.09 19.29 -6.80
C LYS A 47 -4.46 19.69 -6.23
N LYS A 48 -5.55 19.34 -6.93
CA LYS A 48 -6.92 19.63 -6.50
C LYS A 48 -7.60 18.45 -5.82
N GLN A 49 -6.98 17.27 -5.81
CA GLN A 49 -7.56 16.09 -5.20
C GLN A 49 -7.26 16.05 -3.70
N GLN A 50 -8.29 15.76 -2.90
CA GLN A 50 -8.10 15.38 -1.52
C GLN A 50 -7.77 13.89 -1.48
N LEU A 51 -6.50 13.57 -1.21
CA LEU A 51 -6.00 12.20 -1.20
C LEU A 51 -5.82 11.71 0.24
N PRO A 52 -6.07 10.42 0.51
CA PRO A 52 -5.85 9.84 1.82
C PRO A 52 -4.36 9.84 2.19
N ALA A 53 -4.09 9.90 3.49
CA ALA A 53 -2.74 9.76 4.03
C ALA A 53 -2.22 8.31 3.91
N TYR A 54 -3.11 7.32 4.03
CA TYR A 54 -2.79 5.90 3.92
C TYR A 54 -3.90 5.09 3.21
N PRO A 55 -3.54 4.14 2.33
CA PRO A 55 -2.24 4.04 1.67
C PRO A 55 -2.01 5.29 0.81
N LYS A 56 -0.78 5.80 0.78
CA LYS A 56 -0.46 7.05 0.09
C LYS A 56 -0.55 6.87 -1.43
N PRO A 57 -1.45 7.57 -2.13
CA PRO A 57 -1.54 7.50 -3.59
C PRO A 57 -0.35 8.20 -4.25
N ILE A 58 0.22 7.59 -5.29
CA ILE A 58 1.33 8.14 -6.08
C ILE A 58 0.84 8.40 -7.50
N TYR A 59 0.84 9.66 -7.92
CA TYR A 59 0.43 10.03 -9.28
C TYR A 59 1.46 9.56 -10.31
N GLN A 60 1.01 8.92 -11.39
CA GLN A 60 1.86 8.29 -12.41
C GLN A 60 2.01 9.13 -13.69
N GLY A 61 1.77 10.44 -13.60
CA GLY A 61 1.79 11.34 -14.77
C GLY A 61 3.13 11.40 -15.49
N ASP A 62 4.25 11.21 -14.79
CA ASP A 62 5.60 11.16 -15.39
C ASP A 62 5.75 9.99 -16.38
N ALA A 63 4.96 8.93 -16.21
CA ALA A 63 4.87 7.80 -17.13
C ALA A 63 3.81 7.99 -18.24
N GLY A 64 3.17 9.16 -18.33
CA GLY A 64 2.05 9.41 -19.24
C GLY A 64 0.75 8.71 -18.82
N ILE A 65 0.65 8.28 -17.56
CA ILE A 65 -0.51 7.59 -17.00
C ILE A 65 -1.26 8.58 -16.10
N ASN A 66 -2.45 9.00 -16.52
CA ASN A 66 -3.25 9.94 -15.75
C ASN A 66 -4.05 9.26 -14.62
N ALA A 67 -3.35 8.60 -13.71
CA ALA A 67 -3.92 7.84 -12.60
C ALA A 67 -3.00 7.82 -11.37
N PHE A 68 -3.57 7.43 -10.24
CA PHE A 68 -2.82 7.15 -9.02
C PHE A 68 -2.55 5.66 -8.88
N GLY A 69 -1.30 5.32 -8.59
CA GLY A 69 -0.88 4.00 -8.14
C GLY A 69 -0.84 3.94 -6.61
N LEU A 70 -1.35 2.87 -6.03
CA LEU A 70 -1.26 2.58 -4.60
C LEU A 70 -1.21 1.07 -4.35
N VAL A 71 -0.75 0.69 -3.16
CA VAL A 71 -0.67 -0.70 -2.72
C VAL A 71 -1.43 -0.83 -1.41
N HIS A 72 -2.48 -1.63 -1.40
CA HIS A 72 -3.12 -2.06 -0.18
C HIS A 72 -2.49 -3.37 0.27
N HIS A 73 -1.89 -3.36 1.46
CA HIS A 73 -1.53 -4.59 2.16
C HIS A 73 -2.72 -5.01 2.99
N VAL A 74 -3.33 -6.14 2.66
CA VAL A 74 -4.57 -6.60 3.28
C VAL A 74 -4.46 -8.02 3.81
N GLN A 75 -5.19 -8.30 4.88
CA GLN A 75 -5.39 -9.67 5.32
C GLN A 75 -6.13 -10.49 4.24
N PRO A 76 -5.96 -11.83 4.20
CA PRO A 76 -6.65 -12.67 3.22
C PRO A 76 -8.18 -12.53 3.29
N SER A 77 -8.72 -12.35 4.49
CA SER A 77 -10.16 -12.15 4.76
C SER A 77 -10.69 -10.78 4.29
N GLN A 78 -9.83 -9.76 4.19
CA GLN A 78 -10.21 -8.40 3.77
C GLN A 78 -10.26 -8.24 2.24
N PHE A 79 -9.54 -9.10 1.50
CA PHE A 79 -9.45 -9.01 0.04
C PHE A 79 -10.81 -9.06 -0.68
N PRO A 80 -11.76 -9.95 -0.33
CA PRO A 80 -13.09 -9.95 -0.96
C PRO A 80 -13.83 -8.62 -0.79
N THR A 81 -13.76 -8.00 0.39
CA THR A 81 -14.38 -6.69 0.66
C THR A 81 -13.77 -5.61 -0.22
N LEU A 82 -12.44 -5.55 -0.31
CA LEU A 82 -11.73 -4.61 -1.19
C LEU A 82 -12.17 -4.79 -2.65
N LEU A 83 -12.17 -6.02 -3.15
CA LEU A 83 -12.55 -6.30 -4.54
C LEU A 83 -14.01 -5.94 -4.83
N ASN A 84 -14.93 -6.20 -3.88
CA ASN A 84 -16.33 -5.85 -4.04
C ASN A 84 -16.56 -4.33 -4.09
N LEU A 85 -15.82 -3.53 -3.32
CA LEU A 85 -15.87 -2.07 -3.40
C LEU A 85 -15.41 -1.54 -4.74
N VAL A 86 -14.37 -2.15 -5.32
CA VAL A 86 -13.91 -1.78 -6.66
C VAL A 86 -14.98 -2.11 -7.69
N ARG A 87 -15.62 -3.28 -7.59
CA ARG A 87 -16.70 -3.71 -8.49
C ARG A 87 -17.96 -2.83 -8.41
N GLN A 88 -18.22 -2.24 -7.25
CA GLN A 88 -19.49 -1.53 -7.01
C GLN A 88 -19.66 -0.34 -7.98
N GLY A 89 -20.69 -0.41 -8.83
CA GLY A 89 -21.01 0.64 -9.79
C GLY A 89 -20.02 0.74 -10.96
N ARG A 90 -19.19 -0.30 -11.20
CA ARG A 90 -18.23 -0.36 -12.31
C ARG A 90 -18.45 -1.62 -13.13
N GLN A 91 -18.27 -1.52 -14.44
CA GLN A 91 -18.28 -2.64 -15.36
C GLN A 91 -16.88 -3.25 -15.42
N GLU A 92 -16.75 -4.57 -15.28
CA GLU A 92 -15.52 -5.30 -15.56
C GLU A 92 -15.36 -5.44 -17.09
N VAL A 93 -14.38 -4.76 -17.66
CA VAL A 93 -14.13 -4.72 -19.12
C VAL A 93 -13.01 -5.66 -19.55
N ALA A 94 -12.16 -6.06 -18.61
CA ALA A 94 -11.19 -7.15 -18.74
C ALA A 94 -10.89 -7.72 -17.34
N TYR A 95 -10.16 -8.82 -17.25
CA TYR A 95 -9.79 -9.42 -15.97
C TYR A 95 -9.13 -8.40 -15.04
N PHE A 96 -9.78 -8.10 -13.90
CA PHE A 96 -9.35 -7.08 -12.95
C PHE A 96 -9.16 -5.67 -13.53
N GLN A 97 -9.89 -5.34 -14.58
CA GLN A 97 -9.99 -4.00 -15.14
C GLN A 97 -11.45 -3.55 -15.10
N PHE A 98 -11.71 -2.47 -14.40
CA PHE A 98 -13.03 -1.94 -14.13
C PHE A 98 -13.15 -0.53 -14.69
N MET A 99 -14.34 -0.19 -15.17
CA MET A 99 -14.64 1.10 -15.77
C MET A 99 -15.99 1.62 -15.28
N ARG A 100 -16.10 2.92 -15.07
CA ARG A 100 -17.39 3.62 -14.92
C ARG A 100 -17.37 4.96 -15.63
N GLU A 101 -18.52 5.39 -16.10
CA GLU A 101 -18.71 6.72 -16.66
C GLU A 101 -19.24 7.66 -15.57
N VAL A 102 -18.64 8.84 -15.44
CA VAL A 102 -19.08 9.92 -14.55
C VAL A 102 -19.03 11.22 -15.34
N ASP A 103 -20.16 11.92 -15.48
CA ASP A 103 -20.27 13.18 -16.21
C ASP A 103 -19.71 13.14 -17.65
N GLY A 104 -19.83 11.99 -18.31
CA GLY A 104 -19.31 11.76 -19.67
C GLY A 104 -17.79 11.51 -19.73
N GLN A 105 -17.13 11.34 -18.58
CA GLN A 105 -15.75 10.93 -18.47
C GLN A 105 -15.64 9.46 -18.03
N SER A 106 -14.86 8.70 -18.78
CA SER A 106 -14.53 7.33 -18.45
C SER A 106 -13.45 7.26 -17.35
N LEU A 107 -13.80 6.65 -16.22
CA LEU A 107 -12.89 6.37 -15.12
C LEU A 107 -12.55 4.88 -15.12
N SER A 108 -11.25 4.58 -15.06
CA SER A 108 -10.71 3.24 -15.10
C SER A 108 -10.01 2.89 -13.79
N THR A 109 -10.02 1.60 -13.47
CA THR A 109 -9.33 1.01 -12.34
C THR A 109 -8.76 -0.35 -12.73
N ILE A 110 -7.47 -0.58 -12.51
CA ILE A 110 -6.82 -1.87 -12.72
C ILE A 110 -6.31 -2.38 -11.37
N ILE A 111 -6.55 -3.66 -11.10
CA ILE A 111 -6.05 -4.35 -9.90
C ILE A 111 -5.07 -5.44 -10.30
N SER A 112 -4.02 -5.58 -9.50
CA SER A 112 -3.16 -6.76 -9.48
C SER A 112 -2.95 -7.20 -8.04
N ALA A 113 -3.23 -8.46 -7.74
CA ALA A 113 -3.15 -9.00 -6.38
C ALA A 113 -2.15 -10.16 -6.33
N THR A 114 -1.20 -10.09 -5.40
CA THR A 114 -0.18 -11.13 -5.18
C THR A 114 -0.11 -11.52 -3.70
N TRP A 115 0.16 -12.80 -3.43
CA TRP A 115 0.40 -13.26 -2.06
C TRP A 115 1.77 -12.82 -1.57
N ARG A 116 1.83 -12.22 -0.38
CA ARG A 116 3.08 -11.82 0.28
C ARG A 116 2.87 -11.67 1.79
N PHE A 117 3.87 -12.03 2.60
CA PHE A 117 3.88 -11.78 4.05
C PHE A 117 2.58 -12.19 4.77
N SER A 118 2.12 -13.43 4.54
CA SER A 118 0.87 -13.96 5.12
C SER A 118 -0.42 -13.18 4.79
N GLY A 119 -0.35 -12.25 3.83
CA GLY A 119 -1.46 -11.44 3.35
C GLY A 119 -1.47 -11.31 1.83
N ARG A 120 -2.16 -10.28 1.34
CA ARG A 120 -2.20 -9.92 -0.08
C ARG A 120 -1.72 -8.50 -0.29
N ASP A 121 -0.76 -8.36 -1.21
CA ASP A 121 -0.38 -7.08 -1.80
C ASP A 121 -1.32 -6.82 -2.97
N VAL A 122 -2.23 -5.86 -2.82
CA VAL A 122 -3.19 -5.46 -3.84
C VAL A 122 -2.74 -4.12 -4.42
N ARG A 123 -2.10 -4.18 -5.59
CA ARG A 123 -1.75 -3.01 -6.38
C ARG A 123 -2.98 -2.51 -7.11
N LEU A 124 -3.22 -1.22 -7.04
CA LEU A 124 -4.33 -0.53 -7.68
C LEU A 124 -3.76 0.62 -8.52
N LEU A 125 -4.20 0.73 -9.77
CA LEU A 125 -3.97 1.89 -10.62
C LEU A 125 -5.34 2.46 -11.00
N SER A 126 -5.65 3.69 -10.58
CA SER A 126 -6.99 4.26 -10.72
C SER A 126 -6.96 5.77 -10.94
N ASN A 127 -7.78 6.26 -11.87
CA ASN A 127 -8.11 7.69 -11.99
C ASN A 127 -9.43 8.05 -11.26
N ASP A 128 -10.05 7.07 -10.63
CA ASP A 128 -11.26 7.22 -9.82
C ASP A 128 -10.89 7.60 -8.38
N VAL A 129 -10.85 8.90 -8.10
CA VAL A 129 -10.46 9.44 -6.78
C VAL A 129 -11.49 9.12 -5.70
N GLU A 130 -12.77 9.06 -6.06
CA GLU A 130 -13.84 8.67 -5.14
C GLU A 130 -13.67 7.22 -4.66
N LEU A 131 -13.25 6.31 -5.56
CA LEU A 131 -12.88 4.95 -5.18
C LEU A 131 -11.71 4.93 -4.19
N ILE A 132 -10.67 5.71 -4.48
CA ILE A 132 -9.46 5.76 -3.63
C ILE A 132 -9.83 6.22 -2.21
N ALA A 133 -10.65 7.26 -2.09
CA ALA A 133 -11.16 7.74 -0.81
C ALA A 133 -11.96 6.64 -0.09
N LYS A 134 -12.95 6.03 -0.76
CA LYS A 134 -13.77 4.95 -0.19
C LYS A 134 -12.95 3.76 0.30
N LEU A 135 -11.92 3.35 -0.45
CA LEU A 135 -11.04 2.25 -0.05
C LEU A 135 -10.20 2.60 1.19
N SER A 136 -9.77 3.85 1.34
CA SER A 136 -9.01 4.28 2.52
C SER A 136 -9.84 4.30 3.80
N GLU A 137 -11.15 4.54 3.69
CA GLU A 137 -12.07 4.58 4.84
C GLU A 137 -12.40 3.19 5.42
N GLN A 138 -12.03 2.10 4.74
CA GLN A 138 -12.39 0.74 5.17
C GLN A 138 -11.50 0.18 6.29
N GLY A 139 -10.40 0.86 6.64
CA GLY A 139 -9.46 0.36 7.65
C GLY A 139 -8.74 -0.93 7.24
N PHE A 140 -8.48 -1.12 5.93
CA PHE A 140 -7.67 -2.24 5.47
C PHE A 140 -6.26 -2.16 6.03
N HIS A 141 -5.71 -3.30 6.45
CA HIS A 141 -4.41 -3.33 7.11
C HIS A 141 -3.63 -4.61 6.81
N PRO A 142 -2.29 -4.55 6.86
CA PRO A 142 -1.46 -5.74 6.76
C PRO A 142 -1.73 -6.70 7.93
N ALA A 143 -1.37 -7.97 7.76
CA ALA A 143 -1.37 -8.93 8.86
C ALA A 143 -0.46 -8.44 10.01
N ALA A 144 -0.89 -8.60 11.26
CA ALA A 144 -0.13 -8.07 12.40
C ALA A 144 1.25 -8.73 12.56
N PRO A 145 2.23 -8.08 13.24
CA PRO A 145 3.58 -8.61 13.38
C PRO A 145 3.62 -9.97 14.08
N TRP A 146 2.77 -10.19 15.10
CA TRP A 146 2.64 -11.47 15.79
C TRP A 146 1.99 -12.58 14.95
N ILE A 147 1.53 -12.28 13.73
CA ILE A 147 1.09 -13.25 12.72
C ILE A 147 2.17 -13.42 11.65
N THR A 148 2.62 -12.31 11.06
CA THR A 148 3.54 -12.30 9.92
C THR A 148 4.95 -12.72 10.30
N LEU A 149 5.40 -12.37 11.50
CA LEU A 149 6.77 -12.56 11.98
C LEU A 149 6.79 -13.45 13.24
N TYR A 150 5.78 -14.30 13.41
CA TYR A 150 5.66 -15.14 14.61
C TYR A 150 6.92 -15.99 14.84
N GLU A 151 7.53 -16.53 13.77
CA GLU A 151 8.75 -17.33 13.87
C GLU A 151 9.99 -16.57 14.37
N PHE A 152 9.97 -15.23 14.30
CA PHE A 152 11.05 -14.37 14.78
C PHE A 152 10.87 -13.93 16.24
N GLY A 153 9.69 -14.18 16.81
CA GLY A 153 9.35 -13.76 18.16
C GLY A 153 9.16 -12.24 18.31
N PRO A 154 8.90 -11.77 19.54
CA PRO A 154 8.45 -10.40 19.79
C PRO A 154 9.53 -9.33 19.58
N ILE A 155 10.81 -9.69 19.52
CA ILE A 155 11.93 -8.75 19.48
C ILE A 155 12.17 -8.23 18.05
N LEU A 156 11.35 -7.27 17.61
CA LEU A 156 11.31 -6.82 16.21
C LEU A 156 12.54 -6.01 15.75
N HIS A 157 13.31 -5.43 16.66
CA HIS A 157 14.40 -4.50 16.33
C HIS A 157 15.69 -5.17 15.81
N ILE A 158 15.80 -6.50 15.92
CA ILE A 158 16.99 -7.28 15.50
C ILE A 158 16.83 -7.83 14.07
N SER A 159 15.70 -7.56 13.42
CA SER A 159 15.37 -8.13 12.12
C SER A 159 16.22 -7.60 10.95
N GLN A 160 16.58 -8.50 10.03
CA GLN A 160 17.22 -8.20 8.73
C GLN A 160 16.47 -8.90 7.60
N GLY A 161 16.69 -8.46 6.35
CA GLY A 161 16.09 -9.08 5.17
C GLY A 161 14.58 -8.82 5.07
N ASP A 162 13.81 -9.86 4.76
CA ASP A 162 12.36 -9.77 4.53
C ASP A 162 11.56 -9.22 5.72
N PRO A 163 11.80 -9.67 6.98
CA PRO A 163 11.20 -9.06 8.16
C PRO A 163 11.49 -7.56 8.29
N HIS A 164 12.73 -7.14 8.03
CA HIS A 164 13.11 -5.73 8.07
C HIS A 164 12.40 -4.94 6.97
N TYR A 165 12.36 -5.46 5.75
CA TYR A 165 11.61 -4.82 4.66
C TYR A 165 10.14 -4.66 5.02
N TRP A 166 9.51 -5.73 5.51
CA TRP A 166 8.09 -5.73 5.85
C TRP A 166 7.78 -4.72 6.95
N LEU A 167 8.58 -4.69 8.02
CA LEU A 167 8.38 -3.73 9.09
C LEU A 167 8.47 -2.28 8.58
N ASN A 168 9.52 -1.92 7.85
CA ASN A 168 9.75 -0.52 7.46
C ASN A 168 8.93 -0.05 6.26
N HIS A 169 8.51 -0.95 5.37
CA HIS A 169 7.82 -0.57 4.12
C HIS A 169 6.35 -1.00 4.06
N VAL A 170 5.89 -1.84 4.98
CA VAL A 170 4.49 -2.31 5.03
C VAL A 170 3.87 -1.94 6.36
N TRP A 171 4.46 -2.42 7.47
CA TRP A 171 3.87 -2.26 8.79
C TRP A 171 3.90 -0.80 9.28
N ASP A 172 5.06 -0.14 9.25
CA ASP A 172 5.22 1.20 9.84
C ASP A 172 4.32 2.23 9.16
N SER A 173 4.17 2.16 7.83
CA SER A 173 3.27 3.06 7.10
C SER A 173 1.81 2.90 7.51
N PHE A 174 1.36 1.68 7.81
CA PHE A 174 0.05 1.43 8.39
C PHE A 174 -0.01 1.93 9.83
N TRP A 175 0.94 1.51 10.66
CA TRP A 175 0.95 1.78 12.09
C TRP A 175 0.96 3.27 12.39
N GLU A 176 1.84 4.03 11.74
CA GLU A 176 1.95 5.49 11.90
C GLU A 176 0.74 6.25 11.34
N SER A 177 -0.03 5.64 10.43
CA SER A 177 -1.26 6.25 9.92
C SER A 177 -2.39 6.28 10.94
N LEU A 178 -2.34 5.40 11.94
CA LEU A 178 -3.31 5.34 13.03
C LEU A 178 -3.03 6.43 14.08
N SER A 179 -4.09 6.90 14.74
CA SER A 179 -3.99 7.61 16.02
C SER A 179 -3.54 6.67 17.14
N LEU A 180 -3.05 7.22 18.26
CA LEU A 180 -2.60 6.41 19.41
C LEU A 180 -3.74 5.59 20.03
N ASP A 181 -4.97 6.11 19.98
CA ASP A 181 -6.17 5.41 20.47
C ASP A 181 -6.56 4.25 19.54
N GLU A 182 -6.46 4.45 18.22
CA GLU A 182 -6.65 3.38 17.22
C GLU A 182 -5.57 2.30 17.34
N GLN A 183 -4.31 2.69 17.56
CA GLN A 183 -3.21 1.77 17.85
C GLN A 183 -3.50 0.94 19.11
N THR A 184 -4.00 1.57 20.18
CA THR A 184 -4.35 0.86 21.41
C THR A 184 -5.49 -0.12 21.17
N SER A 185 -6.54 0.32 20.48
CA SER A 185 -7.69 -0.52 20.11
C SER A 185 -7.27 -1.73 19.25
N PHE A 186 -6.34 -1.52 18.31
CA PHE A 186 -5.77 -2.58 17.47
C PHE A 186 -5.06 -3.66 18.30
N LEU A 187 -4.26 -3.24 19.28
CA LEU A 187 -3.55 -4.16 20.18
C LEU A 187 -4.53 -4.91 21.09
N GLU A 188 -5.54 -4.24 21.64
CA GLU A 188 -6.56 -4.89 22.47
C GLU A 188 -7.32 -5.98 21.72
N GLU A 189 -7.69 -5.73 20.46
CA GLU A 189 -8.32 -6.74 19.62
C GLU A 189 -7.35 -7.89 19.32
N GLY A 190 -6.10 -7.57 18.98
CA GLY A 190 -5.04 -8.56 18.81
C GLY A 190 -4.85 -9.45 20.04
N ARG A 191 -4.98 -8.91 21.26
CA ARG A 191 -4.90 -9.71 22.48
C ARG A 191 -6.03 -10.71 22.61
N LYS A 192 -7.26 -10.33 22.24
CA LYS A 192 -8.42 -11.23 22.28
C LYS A 192 -8.22 -12.41 21.32
N GLU A 193 -7.65 -12.16 20.15
CA GLU A 193 -7.41 -13.18 19.12
C GLU A 193 -6.23 -14.11 19.46
N THR A 194 -5.20 -13.60 20.13
CA THR A 194 -3.93 -14.31 20.34
C THR A 194 -3.82 -15.05 21.67
N GLY A 195 -4.74 -14.80 22.61
CA GLY A 195 -4.67 -15.35 23.98
C GLY A 195 -4.59 -16.88 24.07
N ALA A 196 -4.99 -17.59 23.01
CA ALA A 196 -4.92 -19.05 22.94
C ALA A 196 -3.51 -19.60 22.64
N TYR A 197 -2.62 -18.80 22.05
CA TYR A 197 -1.31 -19.27 21.56
C TYR A 197 -0.13 -18.32 21.85
N ILE A 198 -0.39 -17.13 22.42
CA ILE A 198 0.65 -16.22 22.91
C ILE A 198 0.48 -16.03 24.42
N SER A 199 1.54 -16.33 25.16
CA SER A 199 1.59 -16.15 26.61
C SER A 199 1.38 -14.67 26.99
N ALA A 200 1.00 -14.38 28.23
CA ALA A 200 0.85 -12.98 28.66
C ALA A 200 2.20 -12.24 28.59
N GLU A 201 3.28 -12.90 28.98
CA GLU A 201 4.65 -12.37 28.96
C GLU A 201 5.10 -12.04 27.53
N ASP A 202 4.95 -12.98 26.58
CA ASP A 202 5.33 -12.73 25.19
C ASP A 202 4.46 -11.65 24.54
N TRP A 203 3.19 -11.57 24.92
CA TRP A 203 2.28 -10.55 24.42
C TRP A 203 2.73 -9.14 24.84
N GLU A 204 3.16 -8.97 26.08
CA GLU A 204 3.70 -7.69 26.56
C GLU A 204 4.94 -7.28 25.75
N LEU A 205 5.84 -8.22 25.46
CA LEU A 205 7.02 -7.98 24.63
C LEU A 205 6.66 -7.60 23.18
N TRP A 206 5.61 -8.22 22.61
CA TRP A 206 5.08 -7.85 21.29
C TRP A 206 4.56 -6.42 21.30
N VAL A 207 3.73 -6.08 22.30
CA VAL A 207 3.16 -4.73 22.45
C VAL A 207 4.25 -3.67 22.59
N GLU A 208 5.22 -3.90 23.47
CA GLU A 208 6.36 -3.00 23.67
C GLU A 208 7.13 -2.80 22.36
N SER A 209 7.52 -3.90 21.71
CA SER A 209 8.30 -3.84 20.47
C SER A 209 7.57 -3.14 19.33
N ILE A 210 6.24 -3.27 19.24
CA ILE A 210 5.42 -2.59 18.23
C ILE A 210 5.26 -1.11 18.56
N ARG A 211 4.95 -0.76 19.81
CA ARG A 211 4.81 0.64 20.24
C ARG A 211 6.10 1.42 20.04
N MET A 212 7.24 0.81 20.37
CA MET A 212 8.55 1.42 20.18
C MET A 212 8.91 1.65 18.71
N ARG A 213 8.17 1.10 17.74
CA ARG A 213 8.35 1.47 16.33
C ARG A 213 7.82 2.88 16.04
N ASP A 214 6.79 3.33 16.75
CA ASP A 214 6.26 4.68 16.59
C ASP A 214 7.03 5.70 17.44
N VAL A 215 7.55 6.75 16.80
CA VAL A 215 8.28 7.81 17.47
C VAL A 215 7.42 8.57 18.50
N ARG A 216 6.09 8.61 18.31
CA ARG A 216 5.16 9.27 19.23
C ARG A 216 5.12 8.58 20.59
N PHE A 217 5.21 7.25 20.61
CA PHE A 217 5.26 6.47 21.85
C PHE A 217 6.60 6.65 22.57
N ARG A 218 7.72 6.65 21.85
CA ARG A 218 9.06 6.88 22.45
C ARG A 218 9.15 8.21 23.21
N LYS A 219 8.50 9.25 22.70
CA LYS A 219 8.47 10.59 23.32
C LYS A 219 7.57 10.69 24.56
N LEU A 220 6.70 9.72 24.81
CA LEU A 220 5.86 9.69 26.01
C LEU A 220 6.56 9.02 27.19
N GLU A 221 7.63 8.26 26.93
CA GLU A 221 8.45 7.59 27.95
C GLU A 221 9.66 8.42 28.40
N ASP A 222 10.01 9.48 27.65
CA ASP A 222 11.03 10.49 27.98
C ASP A 222 10.45 11.65 28.83
#